data_AF-A0A7C5XYF0-F1
#
_entry.id   AF-A0A7C5XYF0-F1
#
_cell.length_a   1.000
_cell.length_b   1.000
_cell.length_c   1.000
_cell.angle_alpha   90.00
_cell.angle_beta   90.00
_cell.angle_gamma   90.00
#
_symmetry.space_group_name_H-M   'P 1'
#
loop_
_entity.id
_entity.type
_entity.pdbx_description
1 polymer ?
#
loop_
_entity_poly.entity_id
_entity_poly.type
_entity_poly.pdbx_seq_one_letter_code
_entity_poly.pdbx_strand_id
1 'polypeptide(L)'
;MNEKHGMVDASLLMSSLITAAMLVSVLFYVLIAVLLLRRGQLFLVSGVSLLEPALAAAAVLGAVGGPWFFRMRVRGLEEASRSTAPELTLERLQRARIVGLALAETAAIFGLVLTLVTGRSVWCFGLAALSVAAMLTLWPRRGQLERVAFPGEARPIEPD
;
A
#
# COMPACT_ATOMS: atom_id res chain seq x y z
N MET A 1 1.71 15.46 29.53
CA MET A 1 0.81 14.42 28.96
C MET A 1 0.25 14.81 27.58
N ASN A 2 0.14 16.11 27.24
CA ASN A 2 -0.40 16.57 25.95
C ASN A 2 0.53 16.33 24.73
N GLU A 3 1.85 16.43 24.89
CA GLU A 3 2.78 16.35 23.74
C GLU A 3 2.84 14.97 23.08
N LYS A 4 2.80 13.89 23.88
CA LYS A 4 2.79 12.50 23.38
C LYS A 4 1.61 12.21 22.45
N HIS A 5 0.42 12.69 22.83
CA HIS A 5 -0.80 12.49 22.06
C HIS A 5 -0.76 13.30 20.76
N GLY A 6 -0.31 14.56 20.83
CA GLY A 6 -0.14 15.41 19.65
C GLY A 6 0.78 14.80 18.58
N MET A 7 1.88 14.14 19.00
CA MET A 7 2.78 13.46 18.07
C MET A 7 2.12 12.28 17.35
N VAL A 8 1.34 11.46 18.06
CA VAL A 8 0.62 10.33 17.45
C VAL A 8 -0.45 10.81 16.49
N ASP A 9 -1.20 11.85 16.87
CA ASP A 9 -2.27 12.42 16.03
C ASP A 9 -1.69 13.03 14.73
N ALA A 10 -0.57 13.75 14.82
CA ALA A 10 0.13 14.27 13.64
C ALA A 10 0.63 13.15 12.71
N SER A 11 1.21 12.09 13.28
CA SER A 11 1.70 10.92 12.54
C SER A 11 0.56 10.14 11.86
N LEU A 12 -0.58 10.02 12.55
CA LEU A 12 -1.79 9.40 12.04
C LEU A 12 -2.32 10.18 10.83
N LEU A 13 -2.49 11.50 11.00
CA LEU A 13 -3.00 12.38 9.95
C LEU A 13 -2.10 12.33 8.70
N MET A 14 -0.78 12.45 8.87
CA MET A 14 0.17 12.37 7.76
C MET A 14 0.10 11.02 7.05
N SER A 15 0.07 9.92 7.81
CA SER A 15 -0.04 8.57 7.24
C SER A 15 -1.35 8.37 6.49
N SER A 16 -2.46 8.91 7.00
CA SER A 16 -3.79 8.82 6.38
C SER A 16 -3.82 9.61 5.08
N LEU A 17 -3.23 10.81 5.06
CA LEU A 17 -3.16 11.65 3.87
C LEU A 17 -2.33 10.97 2.77
N ILE A 18 -1.18 10.38 3.10
CA ILE A 18 -0.36 9.62 2.15
C ILE A 18 -1.15 8.42 1.60
N THR A 19 -1.81 7.66 2.48
CA THR A 19 -2.59 6.48 2.07
C THR A 19 -3.75 6.88 1.14
N ALA A 20 -4.45 7.96 1.46
CA ALA A 20 -5.52 8.50 0.62
C ALA A 20 -5.00 8.98 -0.74
N ALA A 21 -3.86 9.68 -0.77
CA ALA A 21 -3.23 10.13 -2.02
C ALA A 21 -2.85 8.95 -2.93
N MET A 22 -2.30 7.87 -2.35
CA MET A 22 -1.98 6.63 -3.09
C MET A 22 -3.22 5.83 -3.51
N LEU A 23 -4.34 5.93 -2.82
CA LEU A 23 -5.59 5.35 -3.32
C LEU A 23 -6.13 6.12 -4.53
N VAL A 24 -5.99 7.45 -4.51
CA VAL A 24 -6.41 8.31 -5.62
C VAL A 24 -5.59 8.02 -6.88
N SER A 25 -4.28 7.76 -6.79
CA SER A 25 -3.47 7.36 -7.95
C SER A 25 -3.97 6.06 -8.60
N VAL A 26 -4.42 5.08 -7.81
CA VAL A 26 -5.04 3.85 -8.35
C VAL A 26 -6.31 4.16 -9.16
N LEU A 27 -7.14 5.11 -8.70
CA LEU A 27 -8.31 5.58 -9.46
C LEU A 27 -7.89 6.24 -10.79
N PHE A 28 -6.80 7.02 -10.79
CA PHE A 28 -6.26 7.60 -12.02
C PHE A 28 -5.81 6.52 -13.01
N TYR A 29 -5.19 5.43 -12.56
CA TYR A 29 -4.81 4.32 -13.46
C TYR A 29 -6.03 3.68 -14.11
N VAL A 30 -7.10 3.45 -13.35
CA VAL A 30 -8.37 2.92 -13.88
C VAL A 30 -8.98 3.88 -14.89
N LEU A 31 -9.00 5.18 -14.57
CA LEU A 31 -9.51 6.21 -15.48
C LEU A 31 -8.73 6.27 -16.79
N ILE A 32 -7.40 6.23 -16.73
CA ILE A 32 -6.51 6.19 -17.90
C ILE A 32 -6.81 4.95 -18.76
N ALA A 33 -6.92 3.77 -18.15
CA ALA A 33 -7.25 2.54 -18.86
C ALA A 33 -8.58 2.66 -19.61
N VAL A 34 -9.63 3.17 -18.95
CA VAL A 34 -10.96 3.34 -19.56
C VAL A 34 -10.92 4.32 -20.73
N LEU A 35 -10.22 5.44 -20.59
CA LEU A 35 -10.11 6.45 -21.66
C LEU A 35 -9.36 5.90 -22.88
N LEU A 36 -8.25 5.18 -22.68
CA LEU A 36 -7.45 4.62 -23.76
C LEU A 36 -8.18 3.48 -24.48
N LEU A 37 -8.87 2.60 -23.73
CA LEU A 37 -9.71 1.54 -24.29
C LEU A 37 -10.85 2.11 -25.14
N ARG A 38 -11.53 3.16 -24.68
CA ARG A 38 -12.60 3.83 -25.44
C ARG A 38 -12.11 4.47 -26.74
N ARG A 39 -10.85 4.92 -26.79
CA ARG A 39 -10.25 5.52 -27.99
C ARG A 39 -9.65 4.50 -28.96
N GLY A 40 -9.62 3.20 -28.59
CA GLY A 40 -8.95 2.18 -29.39
C GLY A 40 -7.44 2.36 -29.50
N GLN A 41 -6.83 3.18 -28.64
CA GLN A 41 -5.39 3.47 -28.64
C GLN A 41 -4.62 2.41 -27.84
N LEU A 42 -4.70 1.16 -28.29
CA LEU A 42 -4.01 0.04 -27.66
C LEU A 42 -2.74 -0.33 -28.42
N PHE A 43 -1.67 -0.62 -27.68
CA PHE A 43 -0.44 -1.16 -28.23
C PHE A 43 -0.59 -2.68 -28.29
N LEU A 44 -1.26 -3.19 -29.32
CA LEU A 44 -1.34 -4.62 -29.56
C LEU A 44 0.02 -5.13 -30.04
N VAL A 45 0.85 -5.57 -29.10
CA VAL A 45 2.11 -6.23 -29.41
C VAL A 45 1.80 -7.71 -29.69
N SER A 46 1.87 -8.11 -30.95
CA SER A 46 1.75 -9.52 -31.34
C SER A 46 3.00 -10.28 -30.87
N GLY A 47 2.84 -11.28 -29.98
CA GLY A 47 3.95 -12.16 -29.52
C GLY A 47 4.26 -12.18 -28.01
N VAL A 48 3.34 -11.72 -27.15
CA VAL A 48 3.59 -11.44 -25.71
C VAL A 48 3.23 -12.62 -24.79
N SER A 49 3.19 -13.86 -25.29
CA SER A 49 2.65 -15.00 -24.52
C SER A 49 3.38 -15.28 -23.19
N LEU A 50 4.67 -14.94 -23.08
CA LEU A 50 5.47 -15.11 -21.86
C LEU A 50 5.48 -13.88 -20.94
N LEU A 51 5.19 -12.69 -21.47
CA LEU A 51 5.21 -11.43 -20.71
C LEU A 51 3.93 -11.25 -19.88
N GLU A 52 2.77 -11.71 -20.38
CA GLU A 52 1.51 -11.66 -19.63
C GLU A 52 1.60 -12.37 -18.27
N PRO A 53 2.01 -13.65 -18.17
CA PRO A 53 2.12 -14.33 -16.89
C PRO A 53 3.22 -13.73 -15.99
N ALA A 54 4.32 -13.23 -16.57
CA ALA A 54 5.40 -12.60 -15.80
C ALA A 54 4.94 -11.30 -15.13
N LEU A 55 4.24 -10.43 -15.86
CA LEU A 55 3.68 -9.19 -15.33
C LEU A 55 2.56 -9.46 -14.32
N ALA A 56 1.70 -10.46 -14.58
CA ALA A 56 0.67 -10.87 -13.63
C ALA A 56 1.29 -11.38 -12.32
N ALA A 57 2.34 -12.20 -12.39
CA ALA A 57 3.06 -12.67 -11.23
C ALA A 57 3.72 -11.51 -10.46
N ALA A 58 4.36 -10.56 -11.16
CA ALA A 58 4.93 -9.36 -10.54
C ALA A 58 3.86 -8.51 -9.82
N ALA A 59 2.68 -8.35 -10.42
CA ALA A 59 1.56 -7.64 -9.82
C ALA A 59 1.07 -8.30 -8.52
N VAL A 60 0.91 -9.62 -8.54
CA VAL A 60 0.50 -10.39 -7.35
C VAL A 60 1.57 -10.32 -6.26
N LEU A 61 2.85 -10.43 -6.63
CA LEU A 61 3.96 -10.28 -5.70
C LEU A 61 4.00 -8.89 -5.07
N GLY A 62 3.70 -7.82 -5.82
CA GLY A 62 3.58 -6.47 -5.28
C GLY A 62 2.43 -6.35 -4.27
N ALA A 63 1.23 -6.83 -4.66
CA ALA A 63 0.03 -6.77 -3.84
C ALA A 63 0.14 -7.56 -2.52
N VAL A 64 0.76 -8.75 -2.56
CA VAL A 64 0.94 -9.60 -1.37
C VAL A 64 2.20 -9.21 -0.59
N GLY A 65 3.27 -8.86 -1.30
CA GLY A 65 4.57 -8.52 -0.74
C GLY A 65 4.53 -7.24 0.10
N GLY A 66 3.74 -6.23 -0.29
CA GLY A 66 3.59 -4.99 0.49
C GLY A 66 3.07 -5.22 1.92
N PRO A 67 1.86 -5.79 2.09
CA PRO A 67 1.30 -6.15 3.40
C PRO A 67 2.20 -7.09 4.19
N TRP A 68 2.81 -8.08 3.54
CA TRP A 68 3.71 -9.02 4.18
C TRP A 68 4.99 -8.35 4.71
N PHE A 69 5.66 -7.54 3.88
CA PHE A 69 6.84 -6.76 4.25
C PHE A 69 6.53 -5.81 5.40
N PHE A 70 5.40 -5.09 5.34
CA PHE A 70 4.97 -4.20 6.41
C PHE A 70 4.78 -4.95 7.73
N ARG A 71 4.06 -6.08 7.72
CA ARG A 71 3.84 -6.89 8.93
C ARG A 71 5.15 -7.38 9.55
N MET A 72 6.11 -7.80 8.72
CA MET A 72 7.45 -8.20 9.19
C MET A 72 8.20 -7.03 9.83
N ARG A 73 8.16 -5.84 9.22
CA ARG A 73 8.80 -4.65 9.76
C ARG A 73 8.16 -4.17 11.06
N VAL A 74 6.83 -4.20 11.17
CA VAL A 74 6.11 -3.84 12.39
C VAL A 74 6.55 -4.73 13.56
N ARG A 75 6.60 -6.05 13.36
CA ARG A 75 7.04 -6.99 14.42
C ARG A 75 8.46 -6.68 14.90
N GLY A 76 9.39 -6.45 13.97
CA GLY A 76 10.76 -6.08 14.32
C GLY A 76 10.86 -4.71 15.02
N LEU A 77 9.97 -3.77 14.69
CA LEU A 77 9.91 -2.47 15.36
C LEU A 77 9.29 -2.55 16.76
N GLU A 78 8.29 -3.41 16.98
CA GLU A 78 7.71 -3.66 18.30
C GLU A 78 8.78 -4.18 19.28
N GLU A 79 9.65 -5.09 18.82
CA GLU A 79 10.78 -5.59 19.62
C GLU A 79 11.83 -4.49 19.90
N ALA A 80 12.18 -3.71 18.88
CA ALA A 80 13.19 -2.64 18.98
C ALA A 80 12.71 -1.38 19.72
N SER A 81 11.40 -1.18 19.84
CA SER A 81 10.79 0.00 20.49
C SER A 81 11.16 0.11 21.97
N ARG A 82 11.53 -1.00 22.62
CA ARG A 82 11.92 -1.01 24.05
C ARG A 82 13.24 -0.28 24.33
N SER A 83 14.09 -0.12 23.33
CA SER A 83 15.42 0.49 23.47
C SER A 83 15.64 1.71 22.58
N THR A 84 14.64 2.11 21.80
CA THR A 84 14.74 3.21 20.82
C THR A 84 13.82 4.36 21.21
N ALA A 85 14.22 5.61 20.91
CA ALA A 85 13.36 6.77 21.10
C ALA A 85 12.03 6.63 20.32
N PRO A 86 10.89 7.09 20.89
CA PRO A 86 9.57 6.97 20.26
C PRO A 86 9.50 7.63 18.87
N GLU A 87 10.12 8.80 18.71
CA GLU A 87 10.12 9.58 17.47
C GLU A 87 10.76 8.80 16.32
N LEU A 88 11.94 8.20 16.56
CA LEU A 88 12.66 7.39 15.58
C LEU A 88 11.88 6.13 15.19
N THR A 89 11.15 5.54 16.15
CA THR A 89 10.36 4.34 15.91
C THR A 89 9.13 4.67 15.05
N LEU A 90 8.47 5.79 15.33
CA LEU A 90 7.37 6.30 14.50
C LEU A 90 7.82 6.63 13.09
N GLU A 91 8.96 7.29 12.92
CA GLU A 91 9.52 7.60 11.60
C GLU A 91 9.81 6.31 10.80
N ARG A 92 10.43 5.31 11.43
CA ARG A 92 10.69 4.00 10.80
C ARG A 92 9.39 3.30 10.40
N LEU A 93 8.35 3.36 11.24
CA LEU A 93 7.04 2.79 10.94
C LEU A 93 6.37 3.50 9.76
N GLN A 94 6.43 4.83 9.70
CA GLN A 94 5.93 5.61 8.57
C GLN A 94 6.64 5.23 7.27
N ARG A 95 7.98 5.17 7.27
CA ARG A 95 8.77 4.73 6.10
C ARG A 95 8.38 3.31 5.66
N ALA A 96 8.25 2.38 6.60
CA ALA A 96 7.83 1.01 6.29
C ALA A 96 6.42 0.97 5.67
N ARG A 97 5.49 1.81 6.14
CA ARG A 97 4.14 1.94 5.58
C ARG A 97 4.19 2.50 4.16
N ILE A 98 4.95 3.56 3.92
CA ILE A 98 5.11 4.16 2.57
C ILE A 98 5.64 3.11 1.58
N VAL A 99 6.68 2.36 1.97
CA VAL A 99 7.23 1.27 1.14
C VAL A 99 6.19 0.18 0.89
N GLY A 100 5.43 -0.21 1.92
CA GLY A 100 4.35 -1.20 1.78
C GLY A 100 3.24 -0.74 0.82
N LEU A 101 2.84 0.53 0.91
CA LEU A 101 1.86 1.13 0.02
C LEU A 101 2.37 1.23 -1.42
N ALA A 102 3.62 1.65 -1.62
CA ALA A 102 4.24 1.68 -2.95
C ALA A 102 4.30 0.28 -3.57
N LEU A 103 4.64 -0.75 -2.79
CA LEU A 103 4.60 -2.15 -3.25
C LEU A 103 3.17 -2.59 -3.62
N ALA A 104 2.17 -2.24 -2.81
CA ALA A 104 0.77 -2.52 -3.14
C ALA A 104 0.30 -1.79 -4.40
N GLU A 105 0.74 -0.55 -4.62
CA GLU A 105 0.43 0.27 -5.81
C GLU A 105 0.98 -0.36 -7.09
N THR A 106 2.14 -1.03 -7.04
CA THR A 106 2.71 -1.68 -8.23
C THR A 106 1.75 -2.66 -8.89
N ALA A 107 0.86 -3.31 -8.14
CA ALA A 107 -0.16 -4.19 -8.69
C ALA A 107 -1.10 -3.44 -9.65
N ALA A 108 -1.56 -2.24 -9.29
CA ALA A 108 -2.40 -1.41 -10.14
C ALA A 108 -1.64 -0.90 -11.38
N ILE A 109 -0.36 -0.53 -11.22
CA ILE A 109 0.52 -0.13 -12.33
C ILE A 109 0.66 -1.29 -13.32
N PHE A 110 0.98 -2.49 -12.85
CA PHE A 110 1.08 -3.67 -13.70
C PHE A 110 -0.25 -4.04 -14.35
N GLY A 111 -1.38 -3.85 -13.66
CA GLY A 111 -2.72 -4.04 -14.23
C GLY A 111 -3.03 -3.07 -15.38
N LEU A 112 -2.62 -1.81 -15.24
CA LEU A 112 -2.70 -0.84 -16.33
C LEU A 112 -1.82 -1.28 -17.51
N VAL A 113 -0.55 -1.61 -17.27
CA VAL A 113 0.39 -2.07 -18.32
C VAL A 113 -0.15 -3.30 -19.05
N LEU A 114 -0.62 -4.32 -18.32
CA LEU A 114 -1.23 -5.51 -18.89
C LEU A 114 -2.45 -5.17 -19.75
N THR A 115 -3.29 -4.24 -19.31
CA THR A 115 -4.46 -3.80 -20.09
C THR A 115 -4.05 -3.10 -21.38
N LEU A 116 -3.01 -2.27 -21.34
CA LEU A 116 -2.51 -1.56 -22.53
C LEU A 116 -1.92 -2.51 -23.58
N VAL A 117 -1.29 -3.59 -23.14
CA VAL A 117 -0.64 -4.57 -24.02
C VAL A 117 -1.62 -5.63 -24.54
N THR A 118 -2.53 -6.11 -23.68
CA THR A 118 -3.48 -7.18 -24.04
C THR A 118 -4.81 -6.66 -24.58
N GLY A 119 -5.13 -5.39 -24.33
CA GLY A 119 -6.45 -4.81 -24.60
C GLY A 119 -7.57 -5.30 -23.66
N ARG A 120 -7.25 -6.11 -22.64
CA ARG A 120 -8.25 -6.72 -21.74
C ARG A 120 -8.38 -5.90 -20.46
N SER A 121 -9.52 -5.23 -20.30
CA SER A 121 -9.82 -4.39 -19.12
C SER A 121 -9.85 -5.14 -17.79
N VAL A 122 -10.05 -6.47 -17.82
CA VAL A 122 -10.08 -7.34 -16.64
C VAL A 122 -8.81 -7.21 -15.79
N TRP A 123 -7.66 -6.99 -16.42
CA TRP A 123 -6.37 -6.86 -15.73
C TRP A 123 -6.30 -5.58 -14.91
N CYS A 124 -6.71 -4.44 -15.46
CA CYS A 124 -6.73 -3.17 -14.75
C CYS A 124 -7.71 -3.22 -13.58
N PHE A 125 -8.96 -3.65 -13.80
CA PHE A 125 -9.96 -3.66 -12.74
C PHE A 125 -9.62 -4.67 -11.62
N GLY A 126 -9.21 -5.88 -11.98
CA GLY A 126 -8.87 -6.92 -11.02
C GLY A 126 -7.67 -6.55 -10.15
N LEU A 127 -6.58 -6.06 -10.77
CA LEU A 127 -5.38 -5.70 -10.04
C LEU A 127 -5.49 -4.35 -9.31
N ALA A 128 -6.30 -3.41 -9.80
CA ALA A 128 -6.65 -2.21 -9.05
C ALA A 128 -7.44 -2.57 -7.79
N ALA A 129 -8.45 -3.45 -7.89
CA ALA A 129 -9.20 -3.92 -6.71
C ALA A 129 -8.29 -4.63 -5.70
N LEU A 130 -7.37 -5.46 -6.18
CA LEU A 130 -6.37 -6.13 -5.33
C LEU A 130 -5.43 -5.12 -4.65
N SER A 131 -4.95 -4.11 -5.39
CA SER A 131 -4.12 -3.02 -4.85
C SER A 131 -4.84 -2.24 -3.76
N VAL A 132 -6.09 -1.85 -4.01
CA VAL A 132 -6.94 -1.17 -3.01
C VAL A 132 -7.12 -2.03 -1.77
N ALA A 133 -7.45 -3.32 -1.93
CA ALA A 133 -7.59 -4.25 -0.80
C ALA A 133 -6.29 -4.32 0.03
N ALA A 134 -5.14 -4.44 -0.64
CA ALA A 134 -3.83 -4.43 0.03
C ALA A 134 -3.57 -3.10 0.78
N MET A 135 -3.84 -1.95 0.16
CA MET A 135 -3.69 -0.63 0.80
C MET A 135 -4.61 -0.46 2.01
N LEU A 136 -5.84 -0.97 1.96
CA LEU A 136 -6.76 -0.95 3.10
C LEU A 136 -6.24 -1.79 4.28
N THR A 137 -5.51 -2.89 4.02
CA THR A 137 -4.85 -3.63 5.10
C THR A 137 -3.69 -2.88 5.75
N LEU A 138 -3.11 -1.89 5.05
CA LEU A 138 -2.01 -1.04 5.50
C LEU A 138 -2.47 0.26 6.15
N TRP A 139 -3.80 0.48 6.23
CA TRP A 139 -4.39 1.70 6.74
C TRP A 139 -3.85 2.05 8.12
N PRO A 140 -3.49 3.32 8.38
CA PRO A 140 -2.97 3.73 9.67
C PRO A 140 -4.00 3.55 10.77
N ARG A 141 -3.67 2.75 11.78
CA ARG A 141 -4.50 2.51 12.96
C ARG A 141 -3.85 3.15 14.18
N ARG A 142 -4.62 3.94 14.93
CA ARG A 142 -4.17 4.62 16.15
C ARG A 142 -3.56 3.65 17.16
N GLY A 143 -4.25 2.56 17.48
CA GLY A 143 -3.75 1.57 18.43
C GLY A 143 -2.47 0.85 18.01
N GLN A 144 -2.11 0.84 16.71
CA GLN A 144 -0.81 0.32 16.27
C GLN A 144 0.31 1.35 16.53
N LEU A 145 0.05 2.63 16.23
CA LEU A 145 1.00 3.72 16.48
C LEU A 145 1.30 3.87 17.98
N GLU A 146 0.26 3.81 18.82
CA GLU A 146 0.41 3.89 20.28
C GLU A 146 1.22 2.73 20.85
N ARG A 147 1.01 1.50 20.36
CA ARG A 147 1.80 0.33 20.79
C ARG A 147 3.28 0.43 20.47
N VAL A 148 3.59 0.93 19.28
CA VAL A 148 4.97 1.06 18.81
C VAL A 148 5.67 2.25 19.48
N ALA A 149 4.96 3.36 19.72
CA ALA A 149 5.52 4.55 20.36
C ALA A 149 5.60 4.42 21.89
N PHE A 150 4.61 3.77 22.52
CA PHE A 150 4.43 3.71 23.97
C PHE A 150 4.05 2.27 24.42
N PRO A 151 4.97 1.30 24.32
CA PRO A 151 4.68 -0.11 24.59
C PRO A 151 4.19 -0.38 26.02
N GLY A 152 4.49 0.49 26.98
CA GLY A 152 4.03 0.37 28.38
C GLY A 152 2.66 0.98 28.70
N GLU A 153 2.10 1.80 27.80
CA GLU A 153 0.81 2.50 28.01
C GLU A 153 -0.30 1.96 27.09
N ALA A 154 0.02 1.03 26.20
CA ALA A 154 -0.91 0.54 25.19
C ALA A 154 -2.08 -0.25 25.79
N ARG A 155 -3.30 0.22 25.54
CA ARG A 155 -4.53 -0.54 25.85
C ARG A 155 -4.64 -1.77 24.92
N PRO A 156 -5.16 -2.91 25.41
CA PRO A 156 -5.45 -4.06 24.56
C PRO A 156 -6.41 -3.65 23.44
N ILE A 157 -6.18 -4.19 22.24
CA ILE A 157 -7.06 -3.93 21.08
C ILE A 157 -8.42 -4.55 21.38
N GLU A 158 -9.48 -3.75 21.43
CA GLU A 158 -10.83 -4.28 21.22
C GLU A 158 -10.92 -4.71 19.76
N PRO A 159 -11.27 -5.98 19.47
CA PRO A 159 -11.44 -6.42 18.10
C PRO A 159 -12.65 -5.70 17.49
N ASP A 160 -12.39 -4.79 16.56
CA ASP A 160 -13.37 -4.28 15.60
C ASP A 160 -13.75 -5.38 14.58
#